data_AF-A0A2N3C9V3-F1
#
_entry.id   AF-A0A2N3C9V3-F1
#
_cell.length_a   1.000
_cell.length_b   1.000
_cell.length_c   1.000
_cell.angle_alpha   90.00
_cell.angle_beta   90.00
_cell.angle_gamma   90.00
#
_symmetry.space_group_name_H-M   'P 1'
#
loop_
_entity.id
_entity.type
_entity.pdbx_description
1 polymer ?
#
loop_
_entity_poly.entity_id
_entity_poly.type
_entity_poly.pdbx_seq_one_letter_code
_entity_poly.pdbx_strand_id
1 'polypeptide(L)'
;MFARMFASVDAGIACETVSLVKGEALPDPASLQAVLYTGSPAGVYDDEPWIAPLMDFIRAGAEAKRPQAGICFGHQIMAEALGGKVTKSDKGWGVGAHTYNLTSLPGWQGSDAPAQMRVGVSHQDQVVIKPGAASVIAHSDFTEFAGLAYDGFPAISFQCHPEFEPDFLAALYTARRGQSLSEDLADAAVDSLKEESDRRFLAQWIASFLKQAAGPELS
;
A
#
# COMPACT_ATOMS: atom_id res chain seq x y z
N MET A 1 11.34 5.56 4.37
CA MET A 1 10.45 4.89 5.35
C MET A 1 10.42 3.39 5.09
N PHE A 2 10.05 2.94 3.90
CA PHE A 2 10.00 1.51 3.54
C PHE A 2 11.29 0.70 3.81
N ALA A 3 12.48 1.21 3.45
CA ALA A 3 13.73 0.52 3.77
C ALA A 3 13.91 0.27 5.28
N ARG A 4 13.51 1.22 6.14
CA ARG A 4 13.54 1.05 7.61
C ARG A 4 12.46 0.07 8.08
N MET A 5 11.26 0.14 7.48
CA MET A 5 10.17 -0.79 7.74
C MET A 5 10.62 -2.23 7.48
N PHE A 6 11.17 -2.52 6.30
CA PHE A 6 11.66 -3.86 5.96
C PHE A 6 12.84 -4.28 6.84
N ALA A 7 13.83 -3.41 7.08
CA ALA A 7 14.94 -3.74 7.97
C ALA A 7 14.50 -4.09 9.41
N SER A 8 13.33 -3.60 9.86
CA SER A 8 12.79 -3.91 11.19
C SER A 8 12.19 -5.32 11.31
N VAL A 9 11.88 -5.96 10.18
CA VAL A 9 11.22 -7.27 10.10
C VAL A 9 12.08 -8.32 9.43
N ASP A 10 12.99 -7.92 8.54
CA ASP A 10 13.89 -8.79 7.80
C ASP A 10 15.15 -8.03 7.34
N ALA A 11 16.31 -8.38 7.89
CA ALA A 11 17.58 -7.74 7.55
C ALA A 11 18.12 -8.15 6.17
N GLY A 12 17.55 -9.17 5.53
CA GLY A 12 17.97 -9.68 4.22
C GLY A 12 17.35 -8.94 3.04
N ILE A 13 16.44 -7.98 3.27
CA ILE A 13 15.81 -7.20 2.19
C ILE A 13 16.64 -5.95 1.91
N ALA A 14 17.32 -5.93 0.76
CA ALA A 14 17.90 -4.72 0.19
C ALA A 14 16.86 -3.94 -0.63
N CYS A 15 16.88 -2.61 -0.54
CA CYS A 15 15.96 -1.74 -1.27
C CYS A 15 16.74 -0.73 -2.11
N GLU A 16 16.44 -0.67 -3.40
CA GLU A 16 16.80 0.46 -4.27
C GLU A 16 15.55 1.34 -4.48
N THR A 17 15.74 2.65 -4.66
CA THR A 17 14.63 3.60 -4.82
C THR A 17 14.79 4.34 -6.14
N VAL A 18 13.71 4.36 -6.93
CA VAL A 18 13.58 5.14 -8.15
C VAL A 18 12.48 6.18 -7.95
N SER A 19 12.76 7.44 -8.28
CA SER A 19 11.87 8.57 -8.10
C SER A 19 11.43 9.16 -9.44
N LEU A 20 10.25 8.75 -9.92
CA LEU A 20 9.69 9.26 -11.18
C LEU A 20 9.31 10.74 -11.11
N VAL A 21 8.92 11.21 -9.92
CA VAL A 21 8.67 12.64 -9.66
C VAL A 21 9.93 13.49 -9.89
N LYS A 22 11.12 12.91 -9.69
CA LYS A 22 12.41 13.55 -9.98
C LYS A 22 12.91 13.28 -11.40
N GLY A 23 12.12 12.60 -12.23
CA GLY A 23 12.47 12.25 -13.61
C GLY A 23 13.47 11.10 -13.74
N GLU A 24 13.65 10.28 -12.71
CA GLU A 24 14.49 9.08 -12.81
C GLU A 24 13.84 8.04 -13.73
N ALA A 25 14.67 7.31 -14.48
CA ALA A 25 14.18 6.31 -15.43
C ALA A 25 13.72 5.04 -14.69
N LEU A 26 12.61 4.46 -15.15
CA LEU A 26 12.20 3.13 -14.73
C LEU A 26 13.21 2.08 -15.23
N PRO A 27 13.61 1.12 -14.40
CA PRO A 27 14.43 -0.01 -14.84
C PRO A 27 13.61 -0.94 -15.76
N ASP A 28 14.22 -2.00 -16.27
CA ASP A 28 13.46 -3.10 -16.86
C ASP A 28 12.77 -3.89 -15.73
N PRO A 29 11.42 -3.97 -15.67
CA PRO A 29 10.74 -4.71 -14.63
C PRO A 29 11.18 -6.18 -14.57
N ALA A 30 11.48 -6.81 -15.71
CA ALA A 30 11.88 -8.23 -15.76
C ALA A 30 13.23 -8.50 -15.05
N SER A 31 14.08 -7.48 -14.93
CA SER A 31 15.35 -7.55 -14.22
C SER A 31 15.23 -7.49 -12.69
N LEU A 32 14.04 -7.13 -12.17
CA LEU A 32 13.83 -6.95 -10.74
C LEU A 32 13.41 -8.25 -10.06
N GLN A 33 13.81 -8.39 -8.79
CA GLN A 33 13.34 -9.49 -7.93
C GLN A 33 11.92 -9.25 -7.42
N ALA A 34 11.59 -7.99 -7.14
CA ALA A 34 10.31 -7.55 -6.62
C ALA A 34 10.19 -6.03 -6.80
N VAL A 35 8.96 -5.52 -6.78
CA VAL A 35 8.67 -4.08 -6.83
C VAL A 35 7.72 -3.69 -5.71
N LEU A 36 7.99 -2.56 -5.06
CA LEU A 36 7.07 -1.92 -4.13
C LEU A 36 6.73 -0.51 -4.64
N TYR A 37 5.45 -0.25 -4.92
CA TYR A 37 4.94 1.08 -5.26
C TYR A 37 4.50 1.82 -3.99
N THR A 38 5.04 3.02 -3.80
CA THR A 38 4.85 3.83 -2.59
C THR A 38 3.61 4.72 -2.66
N GLY A 39 3.28 5.38 -1.54
CA GLY A 39 2.34 6.49 -1.51
C GLY A 39 2.81 7.70 -2.34
N SER A 40 1.86 8.55 -2.73
CA SER A 40 2.05 9.81 -3.44
C SER A 40 0.96 10.80 -3.00
N PRO A 41 1.22 12.12 -2.98
CA PRO A 41 0.16 13.12 -2.82
C PRO A 41 -0.73 13.27 -4.07
N ALA A 42 -0.30 12.76 -5.24
CA ALA A 42 -1.09 12.79 -6.47
C ALA A 42 -2.21 11.73 -6.44
N GLY A 43 -3.32 12.02 -7.12
CA GLY A 43 -4.35 11.04 -7.48
C GLY A 43 -3.95 10.27 -8.74
N VAL A 44 -4.43 9.03 -8.89
CA VAL A 44 -4.08 8.17 -10.06
C VAL A 44 -4.61 8.71 -11.40
N TYR A 45 -5.51 9.68 -11.35
CA TYR A 45 -6.15 10.33 -12.49
C TYR A 45 -5.64 11.77 -12.71
N ASP A 46 -4.65 12.22 -11.93
CA ASP A 46 -4.01 13.51 -12.16
C ASP A 46 -3.21 13.47 -13.47
N ASP A 47 -3.04 14.63 -14.11
CA ASP A 47 -2.29 14.77 -15.37
C ASP A 47 -0.79 14.93 -15.09
N GLU A 48 -0.22 13.92 -14.42
CA GLU A 48 1.20 13.86 -14.09
C GLU A 48 1.94 12.97 -15.10
N PRO A 49 3.05 13.45 -15.71
CA PRO A 49 3.69 12.77 -16.83
C PRO A 49 4.27 11.38 -16.48
N TRP A 50 4.45 11.09 -15.19
CA TRP A 50 4.97 9.82 -14.69
C TRP A 50 3.88 8.77 -14.40
N ILE A 51 2.61 9.15 -14.33
CA ILE A 51 1.51 8.23 -13.97
C ILE A 51 1.27 7.19 -15.07
N ALA A 52 1.12 7.61 -16.33
CA ALA A 52 0.90 6.67 -17.42
C ALA A 52 2.09 5.70 -17.62
N PRO A 53 3.36 6.17 -17.64
CA PRO A 53 4.53 5.27 -17.64
C PRO A 53 4.55 4.28 -16.47
N LEU A 54 4.13 4.70 -15.26
CA LEU A 54 4.06 3.81 -14.11
C LEU A 54 2.98 2.73 -14.29
N MET A 55 1.82 3.06 -14.85
CA MET A 55 0.79 2.06 -15.17
C MET A 55 1.30 1.03 -16.19
N ASP A 56 2.05 1.47 -17.21
CA ASP A 56 2.63 0.56 -18.19
C ASP A 56 3.72 -0.34 -17.58
N PHE A 57 4.52 0.20 -16.68
CA PHE A 57 5.51 -0.56 -15.91
C PHE A 57 4.86 -1.63 -15.02
N ILE A 58 3.75 -1.31 -14.35
CA ILE A 58 2.97 -2.28 -13.55
C ILE A 58 2.51 -3.46 -14.42
N ARG A 59 1.96 -3.16 -15.61
CA ARG A 59 1.49 -4.18 -16.57
C ARG A 59 2.64 -5.04 -17.08
N ALA A 60 3.77 -4.43 -17.43
CA ALA A 60 4.97 -5.15 -17.88
C ALA A 60 5.54 -6.05 -16.78
N GLY A 61 5.57 -5.58 -15.52
CA GLY A 61 5.94 -6.41 -14.37
C GLY A 61 4.98 -7.58 -14.15
N ALA A 62 3.69 -7.40 -14.40
CA ALA A 62 2.69 -8.46 -14.29
C ALA A 62 2.89 -9.52 -15.38
N GLU A 63 3.16 -9.11 -16.62
CA GLU A 63 3.49 -9.99 -17.74
C GLU A 63 4.77 -10.80 -17.47
N ALA A 64 5.80 -10.16 -16.92
CA ALA A 64 7.06 -10.79 -16.50
C ALA A 64 6.94 -11.61 -15.19
N LYS A 65 5.73 -11.71 -14.62
CA LYS A 65 5.41 -12.38 -13.35
C LYS A 65 6.31 -11.96 -12.18
N ARG A 66 6.70 -10.69 -12.15
CA ARG A 66 7.52 -10.13 -11.08
C ARG A 66 6.65 -9.91 -9.85
N PRO A 67 7.14 -10.25 -8.64
CA PRO A 67 6.47 -9.92 -7.39
C PRO A 67 6.22 -8.41 -7.25
N GLN A 68 5.00 -8.02 -6.93
CA GLN A 68 4.64 -6.61 -6.75
C GLN A 68 3.86 -6.37 -5.46
N ALA A 69 4.17 -5.25 -4.81
CA ALA A 69 3.43 -4.74 -3.67
C ALA A 69 3.06 -3.26 -3.89
N GLY A 70 1.92 -2.81 -3.38
CA GLY A 70 1.50 -1.41 -3.49
C GLY A 70 0.93 -0.87 -2.18
N ILE A 71 1.29 0.37 -1.83
CA ILE A 71 0.86 1.02 -0.58
C ILE A 71 0.22 2.38 -0.88
N CYS A 72 -1.00 2.59 -0.37
CA CYS A 72 -1.80 3.80 -0.57
C CYS A 72 -1.97 4.16 -2.06
N PHE A 73 -1.30 5.20 -2.57
CA PHE A 73 -1.27 5.47 -4.00
C PHE A 73 -0.77 4.25 -4.80
N GLY A 74 0.24 3.54 -4.32
CA GLY A 74 0.72 2.29 -4.93
C GLY A 74 -0.37 1.23 -5.05
N HIS A 75 -1.25 1.13 -4.07
CA HIS A 75 -2.40 0.24 -4.12
C HIS A 75 -3.43 0.68 -5.17
N GLN A 76 -3.71 1.98 -5.21
CA GLN A 76 -4.65 2.59 -6.14
C GLN A 76 -4.17 2.48 -7.59
N ILE A 77 -2.90 2.80 -7.87
CA ILE A 77 -2.34 2.78 -9.22
C ILE A 77 -2.20 1.36 -9.76
N MET A 78 -1.89 0.37 -8.90
CA MET A 78 -1.93 -1.03 -9.29
C MET A 78 -3.35 -1.46 -9.70
N ALA A 79 -4.36 -1.08 -8.91
CA ALA A 79 -5.75 -1.38 -9.25
C ALA A 79 -6.17 -0.71 -10.57
N GLU A 80 -5.91 0.59 -10.75
CA GLU A 80 -6.26 1.31 -11.99
C GLU A 80 -5.52 0.73 -13.21
N ALA A 81 -4.23 0.43 -13.09
CA ALA A 81 -3.43 -0.14 -14.18
C ALA A 81 -3.94 -1.52 -14.65
N LEU A 82 -4.48 -2.31 -13.72
CA LEU A 82 -4.93 -3.69 -13.94
C LEU A 82 -6.45 -3.82 -14.16
N GLY A 83 -7.13 -2.71 -14.49
CA GLY A 83 -8.53 -2.70 -14.92
C GLY A 83 -9.55 -2.50 -13.78
N GLY A 84 -9.10 -2.03 -12.63
CA GLY A 84 -9.96 -1.50 -11.58
C GLY A 84 -10.33 -0.03 -11.82
N LYS A 85 -10.98 0.57 -10.82
CA LYS A 85 -11.31 1.99 -10.80
C LYS A 85 -11.06 2.59 -9.43
N VAL A 86 -10.38 3.74 -9.42
CA VAL A 86 -10.14 4.59 -8.27
C VAL A 86 -10.90 5.90 -8.45
N THR A 87 -11.52 6.36 -7.37
CA THR A 87 -12.13 7.69 -7.31
C THR A 87 -11.89 8.30 -5.94
N LYS A 88 -12.07 9.61 -5.86
CA LYS A 88 -12.24 10.30 -4.59
C LYS A 88 -13.44 9.73 -3.83
N SER A 89 -13.25 9.37 -2.56
CA SER A 89 -14.31 8.81 -1.71
C SER A 89 -15.30 9.88 -1.29
N ASP A 90 -16.59 9.56 -1.37
CA ASP A 90 -17.70 10.36 -0.84
C ASP A 90 -17.80 10.27 0.70
N LYS A 91 -17.13 9.29 1.32
CA LYS A 91 -17.03 9.11 2.78
C LYS A 91 -16.06 10.09 3.44
N GLY A 92 -15.36 10.92 2.66
CA GLY A 92 -14.40 11.90 3.16
C GLY A 92 -13.00 11.30 3.40
N TRP A 93 -12.23 11.96 4.27
CA TRP A 93 -10.86 11.58 4.58
C TRP A 93 -10.80 10.35 5.48
N GLY A 94 -10.03 9.34 5.06
CA GLY A 94 -9.52 8.28 5.93
C GLY A 94 -8.28 8.78 6.64
N VAL A 95 -8.40 9.06 7.94
CA VAL A 95 -7.33 9.51 8.82
C VAL A 95 -7.43 8.83 10.18
N GLY A 96 -6.30 8.68 10.86
CA GLY A 96 -6.21 7.94 12.11
C GLY A 96 -5.83 6.48 11.88
N ALA A 97 -6.12 5.63 12.85
CA ALA A 97 -5.97 4.18 12.73
C ALA A 97 -7.31 3.55 12.32
N HIS A 98 -7.29 2.78 11.24
CA HIS A 98 -8.45 2.04 10.76
C HIS A 98 -8.26 0.55 11.02
N THR A 99 -9.35 -0.13 11.35
CA THR A 99 -9.39 -1.59 11.53
C THR A 99 -10.00 -2.25 10.30
N TYR A 100 -9.36 -3.30 9.81
CA TYR A 100 -9.76 -4.06 8.65
C TYR A 100 -9.97 -5.53 9.02
N ASN A 101 -11.05 -6.13 8.54
CA ASN A 101 -11.24 -7.58 8.57
C ASN A 101 -10.34 -8.22 7.51
N LEU A 102 -9.61 -9.27 7.88
CA LEU A 102 -8.76 -10.04 6.98
C LEU A 102 -9.50 -11.28 6.50
N THR A 103 -9.52 -11.52 5.19
CA THR A 103 -10.22 -12.66 4.58
C THR A 103 -9.27 -13.77 4.13
N SER A 104 -8.05 -13.41 3.71
CA SER A 104 -6.98 -14.36 3.41
C SER A 104 -5.61 -13.70 3.51
N LEU A 105 -4.56 -14.52 3.65
CA LEU A 105 -3.19 -14.05 3.87
C LEU A 105 -2.18 -14.71 2.90
N PRO A 106 -2.27 -14.47 1.59
CA PRO A 106 -1.30 -15.01 0.63
C PRO A 106 0.14 -14.69 1.05
N GLY A 107 0.98 -15.72 1.09
CA GLY A 107 2.41 -15.61 1.42
C GLY A 107 2.76 -15.36 2.88
N TRP A 108 1.77 -15.33 3.79
CA TRP A 108 2.06 -15.27 5.23
C TRP A 108 2.64 -16.60 5.74
N GLN A 109 3.67 -16.52 6.58
CA GLN A 109 4.36 -17.70 7.14
C GLN A 109 4.32 -17.76 8.67
N GLY A 110 3.67 -16.79 9.33
CA GLY A 110 3.52 -16.82 10.79
C GLY A 110 2.47 -17.82 11.25
N SER A 111 2.63 -18.33 12.48
CA SER A 111 1.68 -19.27 13.10
C SER A 111 0.35 -18.61 13.50
N ASP A 112 0.38 -17.32 13.82
CA ASP A 112 -0.75 -16.59 14.37
C ASP A 112 -1.03 -15.35 13.51
N ALA A 113 -2.05 -15.47 12.66
CA ALA A 113 -2.60 -14.34 11.91
C ALA A 113 -3.82 -13.79 12.66
N PRO A 114 -3.91 -12.48 12.91
CA PRO A 114 -5.09 -11.93 13.54
C PRO A 114 -6.27 -11.95 12.55
N ALA A 115 -7.50 -12.00 13.07
CA ALA A 115 -8.70 -11.90 12.23
C ALA A 115 -8.91 -10.47 11.69
N GLN A 116 -8.33 -9.48 12.37
CA GLN A 116 -8.39 -8.08 12.03
C GLN A 116 -7.01 -7.42 12.13
N MET A 117 -6.82 -6.35 11.40
CA MET A 117 -5.59 -5.57 11.35
C MET A 117 -5.92 -4.09 11.56
N ARG A 118 -5.21 -3.43 12.45
CA ARG A 118 -5.35 -2.01 12.78
C ARG A 118 -4.11 -1.22 12.39
N VAL A 119 -4.22 -0.35 11.39
CA VAL A 119 -3.07 0.39 10.83
C VAL A 119 -3.46 1.83 10.50
N GLY A 120 -2.50 2.74 10.61
CA GLY A 120 -2.67 4.15 10.27
C GLY A 120 -2.95 4.39 8.79
N VAL A 121 -3.75 5.41 8.48
CA VAL A 121 -4.16 5.76 7.11
C VAL A 121 -4.11 7.25 6.82
N SER A 122 -3.83 7.63 5.58
CA SER A 122 -4.01 9.02 5.14
C SER A 122 -4.37 9.05 3.66
N HIS A 123 -5.67 8.95 3.36
CA HIS A 123 -6.16 8.97 1.99
C HIS A 123 -7.56 9.56 1.92
N GLN A 124 -7.92 10.07 0.75
CA GLN A 124 -9.31 10.41 0.43
C GLN A 124 -9.80 9.59 -0.77
N ASP A 125 -8.88 9.18 -1.64
CA ASP A 125 -9.19 8.30 -2.76
C ASP A 125 -9.24 6.85 -2.31
N GLN A 126 -10.07 6.07 -2.99
CA GLN A 126 -10.25 4.65 -2.76
C GLN A 126 -10.43 3.93 -4.09
N VAL A 127 -10.01 2.67 -4.14
CA VAL A 127 -10.50 1.74 -5.16
C VAL A 127 -12.00 1.56 -4.92
N VAL A 128 -12.81 1.77 -5.96
CA VAL A 128 -14.28 1.60 -5.95
C VAL A 128 -14.74 0.48 -6.89
N ILE A 129 -13.86 0.03 -7.79
CA ILE A 129 -14.02 -1.20 -8.57
C ILE A 129 -12.68 -1.92 -8.52
N LYS A 130 -12.62 -3.10 -7.92
CA LYS A 130 -11.40 -3.93 -8.00
C LYS A 130 -11.22 -4.51 -9.41
N PRO A 131 -9.99 -4.81 -9.85
CA PRO A 131 -9.76 -5.64 -11.03
C PRO A 131 -10.55 -6.96 -10.99
N GLY A 132 -10.92 -7.45 -12.17
CA GLY A 132 -11.61 -8.75 -12.30
C GLY A 132 -10.78 -9.90 -11.72
N ALA A 133 -9.48 -9.91 -12.00
CA ALA A 133 -8.49 -10.87 -11.52
C ALA A 133 -7.84 -10.41 -10.19
N ALA A 134 -8.66 -10.05 -9.21
CA ALA A 134 -8.18 -9.72 -7.87
C ALA A 134 -9.18 -10.19 -6.80
N SER A 135 -8.67 -10.64 -5.66
CA SER A 135 -9.44 -11.01 -4.48
C SER A 135 -9.25 -9.97 -3.38
N VAL A 136 -10.32 -9.67 -2.64
CA VAL A 136 -10.26 -8.79 -1.47
C VAL A 136 -9.64 -9.57 -0.32
N ILE A 137 -8.56 -9.04 0.26
CA ILE A 137 -7.81 -9.65 1.38
C ILE A 137 -7.92 -8.85 2.69
N ALA A 138 -8.27 -7.57 2.59
CA ALA A 138 -8.58 -6.72 3.75
C ALA A 138 -9.70 -5.72 3.39
N HIS A 139 -10.66 -5.52 4.30
CA HIS A 139 -11.77 -4.60 4.07
C HIS A 139 -12.35 -4.00 5.36
N SER A 140 -13.04 -2.88 5.24
CA SER A 140 -13.88 -2.29 6.29
C SER A 140 -15.08 -1.57 5.67
N ASP A 141 -16.04 -1.15 6.49
CA ASP A 141 -17.18 -0.36 6.02
C ASP A 141 -16.73 0.97 5.38
N PHE A 142 -15.59 1.52 5.81
CA PHE A 142 -15.03 2.74 5.23
C PHE A 142 -14.33 2.48 3.89
N THR A 143 -13.52 1.42 3.79
CA THR A 143 -12.77 1.06 2.58
C THR A 143 -12.99 -0.41 2.24
N GLU A 144 -13.86 -0.69 1.26
CA GLU A 144 -14.25 -2.05 0.88
C GLU A 144 -13.08 -2.83 0.25
N PHE A 145 -12.25 -2.17 -0.55
CA PHE A 145 -11.11 -2.78 -1.23
C PHE A 145 -9.78 -2.40 -0.57
N ALA A 146 -9.72 -2.36 0.76
CA ALA A 146 -8.55 -1.88 1.51
C ALA A 146 -7.28 -2.73 1.32
N GLY A 147 -7.44 -4.00 0.98
CA GLY A 147 -6.35 -4.88 0.59
C GLY A 147 -6.78 -5.77 -0.57
N LEU A 148 -5.92 -5.88 -1.60
CA LEU A 148 -6.16 -6.72 -2.77
C LEU A 148 -4.99 -7.67 -3.00
N ALA A 149 -5.29 -8.93 -3.32
CA ALA A 149 -4.36 -9.87 -3.94
C ALA A 149 -4.74 -10.05 -5.41
N TYR A 150 -3.77 -10.03 -6.32
CA TYR A 150 -4.01 -10.11 -7.75
C TYR A 150 -3.71 -11.52 -8.25
N ASP A 151 -4.57 -12.04 -9.11
CA ASP A 151 -4.45 -13.38 -9.67
C ASP A 151 -3.58 -13.36 -10.96
N GLY A 152 -2.89 -14.46 -11.24
CA GLY A 152 -2.08 -14.64 -12.46
C GLY A 152 -0.60 -14.25 -12.33
N PHE A 153 -0.25 -13.44 -11.33
CA PHE A 153 1.13 -13.12 -10.96
C PHE A 153 1.19 -12.78 -9.45
N PRO A 154 2.37 -12.88 -8.80
CA PRO A 154 2.45 -12.62 -7.37
C PRO A 154 2.32 -11.11 -7.07
N ALA A 155 1.11 -10.64 -6.74
CA ALA A 155 0.94 -9.30 -6.25
C ALA A 155 -0.08 -9.13 -5.12
N ILE A 156 0.23 -8.23 -4.20
CA ILE A 156 -0.66 -7.75 -3.13
C ILE A 156 -0.59 -6.24 -3.00
N SER A 157 -1.61 -5.60 -2.43
CA SER A 157 -1.57 -4.16 -2.19
C SER A 157 -2.50 -3.76 -1.06
N PHE A 158 -2.19 -2.65 -0.37
CA PHE A 158 -2.94 -2.17 0.79
C PHE A 158 -3.11 -0.65 0.78
N GLN A 159 -4.27 -0.19 1.24
CA GLN A 159 -4.60 1.24 1.34
C GLN A 159 -3.93 1.91 2.56
N CYS A 160 -3.64 1.14 3.61
CA CYS A 160 -3.05 1.64 4.86
C CYS A 160 -1.51 1.77 4.79
N HIS A 161 -0.93 2.48 5.76
CA HIS A 161 0.48 2.84 5.78
C HIS A 161 1.26 2.12 6.90
N PRO A 162 1.74 0.89 6.68
CA PRO A 162 2.59 0.19 7.65
C PRO A 162 3.96 0.86 7.85
N GLU A 163 4.39 1.70 6.91
CA GLU A 163 5.67 2.39 6.93
C GLU A 163 5.66 3.68 7.76
N PHE A 164 4.48 4.20 8.11
CA PHE A 164 4.36 5.40 8.92
C PHE A 164 4.35 5.05 10.41
N GLU A 165 5.24 5.71 11.15
CA GLU A 165 5.22 5.69 12.61
C GLU A 165 4.07 6.55 13.15
N PRO A 166 3.49 6.21 14.32
CA PRO A 166 2.41 7.00 14.93
C PRO A 166 2.72 8.50 15.05
N ASP A 167 3.93 8.86 15.48
CA ASP A 167 4.35 10.26 15.61
C ASP A 167 4.37 11.00 14.27
N PHE A 168 4.74 10.32 13.19
CA PHE A 168 4.70 10.90 11.85
C PHE A 168 3.27 11.17 11.40
N LEU A 169 2.36 10.21 11.61
CA LEU A 169 0.93 10.39 11.31
C LEU A 169 0.31 11.52 12.13
N ALA A 170 0.62 11.59 13.43
CA ALA A 170 0.13 12.64 14.30
C ALA A 170 0.59 14.03 13.83
N ALA A 171 1.86 14.16 13.44
CA ALA A 171 2.39 15.39 12.86
C ALA A 171 1.71 15.73 11.52
N LEU A 172 1.48 14.73 10.66
CA LEU A 172 0.80 14.91 9.37
C LEU A 172 -0.65 15.41 9.55
N TYR A 173 -1.42 14.82 10.47
CA TYR A 173 -2.79 15.26 10.72
C TYR A 173 -2.84 16.64 11.37
N THR A 174 -1.92 16.93 12.29
CA THR A 174 -1.78 18.26 12.90
C THR A 174 -1.50 19.32 11.85
N ALA A 175 -0.61 19.05 10.88
CA ALA A 175 -0.31 19.97 9.79
C ALA A 175 -1.50 20.23 8.85
N ARG A 176 -2.46 19.30 8.78
CA ARG A 176 -3.69 19.40 7.97
C ARG A 176 -4.90 19.96 8.74
N ARG A 177 -4.78 20.15 10.05
CA ARG A 177 -5.82 20.66 10.94
C ARG A 177 -6.24 22.07 10.52
N GLY A 178 -7.55 22.30 10.43
CA GLY A 178 -8.13 23.58 9.99
C GLY A 178 -7.91 23.88 8.50
N GLN A 179 -7.35 22.93 7.74
CA GLN A 179 -7.15 23.03 6.29
C GLN A 179 -7.98 21.95 5.59
N SER A 180 -7.36 20.81 5.26
CA SER A 180 -8.05 19.68 4.63
C SER A 180 -8.80 18.80 5.64
N LEU A 181 -8.51 18.92 6.93
CA LEU A 181 -9.19 18.24 8.04
C LEU A 181 -9.82 19.28 8.97
N SER A 182 -11.03 19.01 9.46
CA SER A 182 -11.59 19.78 10.57
C SER A 182 -10.76 19.57 11.84
N GLU A 183 -10.91 20.47 12.81
CA GLU A 183 -10.24 20.35 14.11
C GLU A 183 -10.61 19.03 14.80
N ASP A 184 -11.91 18.75 14.95
CA ASP A 184 -12.42 17.53 15.58
C ASP A 184 -11.92 16.25 14.89
N LEU A 185 -11.87 16.24 13.54
CA LEU A 185 -11.40 15.08 12.79
C LEU A 185 -9.90 14.86 12.97
N ALA A 186 -9.11 15.93 12.98
CA ALA A 186 -7.67 15.84 13.23
C ALA A 186 -7.38 15.36 14.66
N ASP A 187 -8.12 15.85 15.66
CA ASP A 187 -7.98 15.43 17.06
C ASP A 187 -8.34 13.96 17.26
N ALA A 188 -9.49 13.53 16.74
CA ALA A 188 -9.90 12.12 16.77
C ALA A 188 -8.89 11.21 16.05
N ALA A 189 -8.35 11.66 14.91
CA ALA A 189 -7.34 10.92 14.17
C ALA A 189 -6.06 10.75 14.99
N VAL A 190 -5.55 11.80 15.63
CA VAL A 190 -4.37 11.74 16.51
C VAL A 190 -4.63 10.84 17.72
N ASP A 191 -5.79 10.98 18.36
CA ASP A 191 -6.15 10.17 19.53
C ASP A 191 -6.22 8.68 19.21
N SER A 192 -6.74 8.32 18.03
CA SER A 192 -6.78 6.93 17.58
C SER A 192 -5.38 6.29 17.49
N LEU A 193 -4.30 7.06 17.30
CA LEU A 193 -2.95 6.50 17.16
C LEU A 193 -2.33 6.03 18.49
N LYS A 194 -3.00 6.28 19.63
CA LYS A 194 -2.51 5.90 20.98
C LYS A 194 -2.62 4.41 21.28
N GLU A 195 -3.54 3.72 20.60
CA GLU A 195 -3.70 2.27 20.71
C GLU A 195 -2.67 1.53 19.85
N GLU A 196 -2.48 0.24 20.13
CA GLU A 196 -1.55 -0.62 19.41
C GLU A 196 -1.86 -0.68 17.90
N SER A 197 -0.81 -0.91 17.11
CA SER A 197 -0.85 -0.91 15.65
C SER A 197 -0.23 -2.18 15.11
N ASP A 198 -0.92 -2.80 14.15
CA ASP A 198 -0.49 -4.00 13.44
C ASP A 198 0.45 -3.70 12.27
N ARG A 199 1.05 -2.50 12.23
CA ARG A 199 2.00 -2.10 11.18
C ARG A 199 3.15 -3.09 11.00
N ARG A 200 3.63 -3.68 12.10
CA ARG A 200 4.74 -4.65 12.09
C ARG A 200 4.28 -5.98 11.48
N PHE A 201 3.08 -6.42 11.82
CA PHE A 201 2.46 -7.60 11.22
C PHE A 201 2.31 -7.41 9.70
N LEU A 202 1.75 -6.28 9.25
CA LEU A 202 1.61 -6.00 7.82
C LEU A 202 2.97 -5.89 7.10
N ALA A 203 3.96 -5.26 7.73
CA ALA A 203 5.33 -5.20 7.20
C ALA A 203 5.95 -6.60 7.04
N GLN A 204 5.80 -7.47 8.05
CA GLN A 204 6.23 -8.87 7.97
C GLN A 204 5.50 -9.61 6.85
N TRP A 205 4.19 -9.40 6.72
CA TRP A 205 3.40 -10.07 5.70
C TRP A 205 3.85 -9.69 4.29
N ILE A 206 4.03 -8.39 4.01
CA ILE A 206 4.55 -7.93 2.73
C ILE A 206 5.95 -8.49 2.46
N ALA A 207 6.84 -8.48 3.47
CA ALA A 207 8.18 -9.04 3.34
C ALA A 207 8.17 -10.54 3.01
N SER A 208 7.39 -11.34 3.75
CA SER A 208 7.25 -12.78 3.53
C SER A 208 6.68 -13.09 2.15
N PHE A 209 5.65 -12.34 1.72
CA PHE A 209 5.05 -12.48 0.40
C PHE A 209 6.07 -12.25 -0.72
N LEU A 210 6.77 -11.11 -0.69
CA LEU A 210 7.74 -10.75 -1.73
C LEU A 210 8.91 -11.74 -1.78
N LYS A 211 9.45 -12.16 -0.63
CA LYS A 211 10.55 -13.13 -0.56
C LYS A 211 10.15 -14.50 -1.09
N GLN A 212 8.98 -14.99 -0.71
CA GLN A 212 8.50 -16.29 -1.20
C GLN A 212 8.28 -16.25 -2.71
N ALA A 213 7.72 -15.16 -3.21
CA ALA A 213 7.42 -15.01 -4.62
C ALA A 213 8.65 -14.78 -5.51
N ALA A 214 9.72 -14.18 -4.97
CA ALA A 214 10.99 -13.97 -5.69
C ALA A 214 11.78 -15.28 -5.92
N GLY A 215 11.52 -16.32 -5.13
CA GLY A 215 12.17 -17.63 -5.23
C GLY A 215 13.60 -17.70 -4.66
N PRO A 216 14.15 -18.91 -4.46
CA PRO A 216 15.45 -19.12 -3.80
C PRO A 216 16.68 -18.87 -4.68
N GLU A 217 16.55 -18.67 -6.00
CA GLU A 217 17.71 -18.56 -6.91
C GLU A 217 18.37 -17.17 -6.96
N LEU A 218 17.93 -16.21 -6.14
CA LEU A 218 18.41 -14.83 -6.19
C LEU A 218 18.77 -14.25 -4.81
N SER A 219 19.05 -15.09 -3.81
CA SER A 219 19.58 -14.69 -2.49
C SER A 219 21.10 -14.68 -2.46
#